data_AF-A0A1V2GWU6-F1
#
_entry.id   AF-A0A1V2GWU6-F1
#
_cell.length_a   1.000
_cell.length_b   1.000
_cell.length_c   1.000
_cell.angle_alpha   90.00
_cell.angle_beta   90.00
_cell.angle_gamma   90.00
#
_symmetry.space_group_name_H-M   'P 1'
#
loop_
_entity.id
_entity.type
_entity.pdbx_description
1 polymer ?
#
loop_
_entity_poly.entity_id
_entity_poly.type
_entity_poly.pdbx_seq_one_letter_code
_entity_poly.pdbx_strand_id
1 'polypeptide(L)'
;MISTGGGRPATGPEAGLAATARLDGILSFGRQLSSAKALLDVVRQVLEDVSVMVDEASRILGVLSEPGLPSASWEAATLRYQHAVHEVVGLLAASRNVGHMLLQGEDSQGLVAVGLQRMERIASLLPRVPADHHAAHQAAENFAPVQRSLEEARSRLEEAHRSVEAQLAMALERMDDESAALGAMEDTDVLKEAARLQALQIRQQLAGHAIGLGALVPRCLQDLRQF
;
A
#
# COMPACT_ATOMS: atom_id res chain seq x y z
N MET A 1 27.23 -43.73 35.49
CA MET A 1 26.29 -44.40 34.57
C MET A 1 25.23 -43.39 34.20
N ILE A 2 25.25 -42.93 32.96
CA ILE A 2 24.36 -41.92 32.40
C ILE A 2 23.13 -42.67 31.87
N SER A 3 21.92 -42.31 32.32
CA SER A 3 20.68 -42.79 31.71
C SER A 3 19.95 -41.60 31.13
N THR A 4 20.15 -41.42 29.82
CA THR A 4 19.46 -40.49 28.94
C THR A 4 18.02 -40.99 28.77
N GLY A 5 17.07 -40.29 29.40
CA GLY A 5 15.64 -40.45 29.14
C GLY A 5 15.33 -39.96 27.73
N GLY A 6 15.21 -40.90 26.79
CA GLY A 6 14.77 -40.65 25.43
C GLY A 6 13.32 -40.17 25.42
N GLY A 7 13.12 -38.89 25.08
CA GLY A 7 11.81 -38.39 24.69
C GLY A 7 11.35 -39.14 23.45
N ARG A 8 10.26 -39.90 23.58
CA ARG A 8 9.58 -40.52 22.43
C ARG A 8 9.12 -39.39 21.49
N PRO A 9 9.37 -39.48 20.17
CA PRO A 9 8.69 -38.60 19.23
C PRO A 9 7.17 -38.86 19.35
N ALA A 10 6.39 -37.79 19.47
CA ALA A 10 4.94 -37.86 19.54
C ALA A 10 4.38 -38.36 18.19
N THR A 11 4.16 -39.66 18.06
CA THR A 11 3.59 -40.30 16.87
C THR A 11 2.11 -40.64 17.12
N GLY A 12 1.26 -39.64 17.32
CA GLY A 12 -0.17 -39.80 17.63
C GLY A 12 -1.01 -38.58 17.23
N PRO A 13 -2.35 -38.60 17.45
CA PRO A 13 -3.32 -37.58 17.01
C PRO A 13 -3.02 -36.15 17.48
N GLU A 14 -2.25 -35.99 18.57
CA GLU A 14 -1.77 -34.68 19.02
C GLU A 14 -0.77 -34.01 18.06
N ALA A 15 0.03 -34.79 17.32
CA ALA A 15 0.92 -34.26 16.29
C ALA A 15 0.12 -33.75 15.08
N GLY A 16 -1.00 -34.41 14.75
CA GLY A 16 -1.95 -33.95 13.74
C GLY A 16 -2.65 -32.65 14.15
N LEU A 17 -3.15 -32.57 15.39
CA LEU A 17 -3.78 -31.36 15.94
C LEU A 17 -2.83 -30.16 16.03
N ALA A 18 -1.57 -30.39 16.38
CA ALA A 18 -0.54 -29.36 16.40
C ALA A 18 -0.18 -28.87 14.98
N ALA A 19 -0.14 -29.77 14.00
CA ALA A 19 0.11 -29.42 12.61
C ALA A 19 -1.07 -28.68 11.97
N THR A 20 -2.33 -29.05 12.29
CA THR A 20 -3.51 -28.30 11.85
C THR A 20 -3.57 -26.89 12.43
N ALA A 21 -3.30 -26.74 13.73
CA ALA A 21 -3.25 -25.41 14.36
C ALA A 21 -2.17 -24.51 13.75
N ARG A 22 -1.05 -25.10 13.32
CA ARG A 22 0.03 -24.38 12.64
C ARG A 22 -0.36 -23.97 11.22
N LEU A 23 -1.00 -24.87 10.45
CA LEU A 23 -1.56 -24.54 9.13
C LEU A 23 -2.60 -23.42 9.22
N ASP A 24 -3.53 -23.50 10.16
CA ASP A 24 -4.56 -22.47 10.37
C ASP A 24 -3.94 -21.11 10.66
N GLY A 25 -2.86 -21.08 11.47
CA GLY A 25 -2.07 -19.89 11.74
C GLY A 25 -1.38 -19.32 10.48
N ILE A 26 -0.77 -20.18 9.66
CA ILE A 26 -0.15 -19.77 8.39
C ILE A 26 -1.19 -19.21 7.42
N LEU A 27 -2.37 -19.84 7.34
CA LEU A 27 -3.47 -19.42 6.48
C LEU A 27 -4.07 -18.09 6.94
N SER A 28 -4.29 -17.89 8.25
CA SER A 28 -4.75 -16.61 8.77
C SER A 28 -3.75 -15.49 8.48
N PHE A 29 -2.46 -15.77 8.66
CA PHE A 29 -1.39 -14.81 8.37
C PHE A 29 -1.32 -14.49 6.87
N GLY A 30 -1.42 -15.49 5.99
CA GLY A 30 -1.46 -15.29 4.55
C GLY A 30 -2.64 -14.42 4.08
N ARG A 31 -3.83 -14.60 4.67
CA ARG A 31 -5.00 -13.73 4.40
C ARG A 31 -4.77 -12.29 4.85
N GLN A 32 -4.18 -12.10 6.03
CA GLN A 32 -3.83 -10.77 6.54
C GLN A 32 -2.81 -10.07 5.62
N LEU A 33 -1.76 -10.78 5.19
CA LEU A 33 -0.77 -10.24 4.25
C LEU A 33 -1.37 -9.92 2.87
N SER A 34 -2.25 -10.77 2.36
CA SER A 34 -2.95 -10.50 1.10
C SER A 34 -3.83 -9.25 1.19
N SER A 35 -4.55 -9.07 2.31
CA SER A 35 -5.35 -7.86 2.55
C SER A 35 -4.46 -6.62 2.70
N ALA A 36 -3.35 -6.73 3.42
CA ALA A 36 -2.39 -5.66 3.57
C ALA A 36 -1.76 -5.26 2.23
N LYS A 37 -1.44 -6.23 1.36
CA LYS A 37 -0.95 -5.96 0.01
C LYS A 37 -1.97 -5.16 -0.80
N ALA A 38 -3.24 -5.60 -0.82
CA ALA A 38 -4.29 -4.92 -1.58
C ALA A 38 -4.48 -3.47 -1.12
N LEU A 39 -4.47 -3.23 0.19
CA LEU A 39 -4.57 -1.87 0.74
C LEU A 39 -3.32 -1.03 0.43
N LEU A 40 -2.12 -1.62 0.49
CA LEU A 40 -0.88 -0.95 0.07
C LEU A 40 -0.90 -0.55 -1.40
N ASP A 41 -1.43 -1.40 -2.27
CA ASP A 41 -1.57 -1.11 -3.68
C ASP A 41 -2.49 0.11 -3.92
N VAL A 42 -3.61 0.19 -3.18
CA VAL A 42 -4.51 1.36 -3.22
C VAL A 42 -3.78 2.62 -2.74
N VAL A 43 -3.05 2.56 -1.62
CA VAL A 43 -2.31 3.72 -1.10
C VAL A 43 -1.22 4.18 -2.08
N ARG A 44 -0.54 3.25 -2.76
CA ARG A 44 0.43 3.57 -3.81
C ARG A 44 -0.20 4.26 -5.00
N GLN A 45 -1.37 3.79 -5.47
CA GLN A 45 -2.10 4.45 -6.55
C GLN A 45 -2.50 5.88 -6.15
N VAL A 46 -3.01 6.06 -4.93
CA VAL A 46 -3.35 7.40 -4.42
C VAL A 46 -2.12 8.31 -4.38
N LEU A 47 -0.94 7.79 -4.01
CA LEU A 47 0.29 8.58 -4.02
C LEU A 47 0.73 8.98 -5.43
N GLU A 48 0.52 8.12 -6.43
CA GLU A 48 0.77 8.45 -7.84
C GLU A 48 -0.16 9.58 -8.30
N ASP A 49 -1.46 9.48 -8.01
CA ASP A 49 -2.44 10.51 -8.35
C ASP A 49 -2.10 11.84 -7.65
N VAL A 50 -1.67 11.79 -6.39
CA VAL A 50 -1.15 12.96 -5.66
C VAL A 50 0.07 13.56 -6.35
N SER A 51 1.00 12.73 -6.85
CA SER A 51 2.18 13.21 -7.57
C SER A 51 1.80 13.99 -8.82
N VAL A 52 0.88 13.47 -9.62
CA VAL A 52 0.40 14.13 -10.84
C VAL A 52 -0.25 15.49 -10.51
N MET A 53 -1.07 15.55 -9.47
CA MET A 53 -1.73 16.79 -9.05
C MET A 53 -0.76 17.81 -8.45
N VAL A 54 0.25 17.35 -7.72
CA VAL A 54 1.32 18.21 -7.19
C VAL A 54 2.16 18.80 -8.32
N ASP A 55 2.50 18.00 -9.35
CA ASP A 55 3.20 18.51 -10.53
C ASP A 55 2.35 19.52 -11.31
N GLU A 56 1.04 19.29 -11.44
CA GLU A 56 0.12 20.26 -12.03
C GLU A 56 0.06 21.56 -11.22
N ALA A 57 -0.03 21.48 -9.89
CA ALA A 57 -0.01 22.64 -9.02
C ALA A 57 1.31 23.43 -9.17
N SER A 58 2.45 22.74 -9.30
CA SER A 58 3.75 23.37 -9.58
C SER A 58 3.77 24.09 -10.93
N ARG A 59 3.20 23.48 -11.98
CA ARG A 59 3.11 24.10 -13.30
C ARG A 59 2.25 25.36 -13.27
N ILE A 60 1.12 25.32 -12.57
CA ILE A 60 0.23 26.48 -12.42
C ILE A 60 0.93 27.60 -11.65
N LEU A 61 1.67 27.30 -10.59
CA LEU A 61 2.48 28.30 -9.89
C LEU A 61 3.54 28.95 -10.78
N GLY A 62 4.11 28.19 -11.72
CA GLY A 62 5.00 28.73 -12.76
C GLY A 62 4.31 29.80 -13.60
N VAL A 63 3.09 29.52 -14.09
CA VAL A 63 2.27 30.49 -14.84
C VAL A 63 1.91 31.71 -13.98
N LEU A 64 1.54 31.49 -12.72
CA LEU A 64 1.27 32.57 -11.76
C LEU A 64 2.55 33.37 -11.41
N SER A 65 3.74 32.87 -11.70
CA SER A 65 4.96 33.62 -11.47
C SER A 65 5.29 34.58 -12.63
N GLU A 66 4.59 34.47 -13.77
CA GLU A 66 4.89 35.28 -14.96
C GLU A 66 4.44 36.74 -14.79
N PRO A 67 5.35 37.72 -14.96
CA PRO A 67 4.98 39.13 -14.87
C PRO A 67 4.10 39.54 -16.05
N GLY A 68 3.06 40.33 -15.76
CA GLY A 68 2.17 40.88 -16.79
C GLY A 68 1.02 39.98 -17.21
N LEU A 69 0.74 38.91 -16.46
CA LEU A 69 -0.44 38.08 -16.67
C LEU A 69 -1.72 38.93 -16.51
N PRO A 70 -2.67 38.89 -17.45
CA PRO A 70 -3.95 39.61 -17.31
C PRO A 70 -4.74 39.14 -16.08
N SER A 71 -5.50 40.04 -15.45
CA SER A 71 -6.27 39.74 -14.23
C SER A 71 -7.25 38.57 -14.38
N ALA A 72 -7.95 38.48 -15.51
CA ALA A 72 -8.86 37.36 -15.78
C ALA A 72 -8.11 36.01 -15.86
N SER A 73 -6.92 35.99 -16.47
CA SER A 73 -6.06 34.80 -16.53
C SER A 73 -5.48 34.46 -15.16
N TRP A 74 -5.16 35.47 -14.35
CA TRP A 74 -4.73 35.31 -12.96
C TRP A 74 -5.78 34.62 -12.11
N GLU A 75 -7.02 35.09 -12.17
CA GLU A 75 -8.15 34.52 -11.45
C GLU A 75 -8.40 33.06 -11.87
N ALA A 76 -8.40 32.78 -13.18
CA ALA A 76 -8.59 31.43 -13.70
C ALA A 76 -7.47 30.47 -13.26
N ALA A 77 -6.20 30.90 -13.34
CA ALA A 77 -5.06 30.09 -12.89
C ALA A 77 -5.08 29.87 -11.37
N THR A 78 -5.47 30.89 -10.59
CA THR A 78 -5.62 30.78 -9.13
C THR A 78 -6.70 29.77 -8.75
N LEU A 79 -7.83 29.76 -9.47
CA LEU A 79 -8.92 28.80 -9.25
C LEU A 79 -8.46 27.36 -9.58
N ARG A 80 -7.73 27.17 -10.69
CA ARG A 80 -7.13 25.86 -11.02
C ARG A 80 -6.16 25.38 -9.96
N TYR A 81 -5.32 26.29 -9.44
CA TYR A 81 -4.40 25.97 -8.34
C TYR A 81 -5.14 25.52 -7.07
N GLN A 82 -6.17 26.27 -6.68
CA GLN A 82 -7.02 25.93 -5.53
C GLN A 82 -7.66 24.55 -5.68
N HIS A 83 -8.16 24.24 -6.87
CA HIS A 83 -8.75 22.96 -7.17
C HIS A 83 -7.74 21.82 -7.04
N ALA A 84 -6.56 21.94 -7.68
CA ALA A 84 -5.50 20.93 -7.59
C ALA A 84 -5.06 20.68 -6.13
N VAL A 85 -4.85 21.75 -5.35
CA VAL A 85 -4.48 21.63 -3.92
C VAL A 85 -5.60 20.94 -3.12
N HIS A 86 -6.86 21.28 -3.37
CA HIS A 86 -7.99 20.65 -2.70
C HIS A 86 -8.09 19.15 -3.03
N GLU A 87 -7.87 18.76 -4.29
CA GLU A 87 -7.84 17.36 -4.71
C GLU A 87 -6.72 16.59 -4.03
N VAL A 88 -5.49 17.15 -3.98
CA VAL A 88 -4.38 16.54 -3.24
C VAL A 88 -4.75 16.29 -1.78
N VAL A 89 -5.31 17.29 -1.10
CA VAL A 89 -5.72 17.15 0.31
C VAL A 89 -6.82 16.07 0.46
N GLY A 90 -7.77 16.01 -0.47
CA GLY A 90 -8.82 15.00 -0.48
C GLY A 90 -8.27 13.58 -0.65
N LEU A 91 -7.35 13.38 -1.59
CA LEU A 91 -6.67 12.10 -1.84
C LEU A 91 -5.85 11.66 -0.63
N LEU A 92 -5.09 12.58 -0.01
CA LEU A 92 -4.33 12.29 1.21
C LEU A 92 -5.25 11.90 2.38
N ALA A 93 -6.38 12.59 2.55
CA ALA A 93 -7.37 12.24 3.57
C ALA A 93 -7.99 10.84 3.31
N ALA A 94 -8.27 10.49 2.06
CA ALA A 94 -8.73 9.15 1.69
C ALA A 94 -7.68 8.08 2.03
N SER A 95 -6.40 8.33 1.72
CA SER A 95 -5.30 7.40 2.04
C SER A 95 -5.15 7.14 3.54
N ARG A 96 -5.42 8.14 4.39
CA ARG A 96 -5.37 8.00 5.84
C ARG A 96 -6.41 7.01 6.36
N ASN A 97 -7.62 7.05 5.81
CA ASN A 97 -8.67 6.09 6.18
C ASN A 97 -8.28 4.66 5.80
N VAL A 98 -7.64 4.48 4.63
CA VAL A 98 -7.08 3.19 4.20
C VAL A 98 -5.91 2.76 5.08
N GLY A 99 -5.05 3.70 5.47
CA GLY A 99 -3.94 3.50 6.39
C GLY A 99 -4.37 3.03 7.78
N HIS A 100 -5.47 3.55 8.30
CA HIS A 100 -6.03 3.06 9.57
C HIS A 100 -6.46 1.59 9.50
N MET A 101 -7.00 1.13 8.36
CA MET A 101 -7.33 -0.29 8.16
C MET A 101 -6.08 -1.18 8.09
N LEU A 102 -4.99 -0.68 7.50
CA LEU A 102 -3.69 -1.37 7.44
C LEU A 102 -3.06 -1.55 8.83
N LEU A 103 -3.13 -0.51 9.67
CA LEU A 103 -2.48 -0.50 10.99
C LEU A 103 -3.23 -1.31 12.06
N GLN A 104 -4.44 -1.77 11.77
CA GLN A 104 -5.15 -2.71 12.64
C GLN A 104 -4.65 -4.17 12.49
N GLY A 105 -3.78 -4.46 11.52
CA GLY A 105 -3.05 -5.74 11.42
C GLY A 105 -1.76 -5.71 12.26
N GLU A 106 -1.49 -6.77 13.03
CA GLU A 106 -0.53 -6.76 14.14
C GLU A 106 0.98 -6.66 13.77
N ASP A 107 1.42 -6.97 12.54
CA ASP A 107 2.87 -7.22 12.29
C ASP A 107 3.58 -6.38 11.21
N SER A 108 2.89 -5.58 10.39
CA SER A 108 3.51 -4.77 9.31
C SER A 108 3.56 -3.26 9.61
N GLN A 109 3.36 -2.90 10.88
CA GLN A 109 3.07 -1.54 11.33
C GLN A 109 4.21 -0.54 11.14
N GLY A 110 5.48 -0.97 11.17
CA GLY A 110 6.62 -0.04 11.15
C GLY A 110 6.79 0.72 9.83
N LEU A 111 6.99 -0.01 8.72
CA LEU A 111 7.28 0.61 7.42
C LEU A 111 6.06 1.29 6.80
N VAL A 112 4.89 0.65 6.92
CA VAL A 112 3.62 1.19 6.42
C VAL A 112 3.24 2.47 7.16
N ALA A 113 3.34 2.50 8.50
CA ALA A 113 3.05 3.71 9.27
C ALA A 113 3.98 4.86 8.89
N VAL A 114 5.28 4.59 8.70
CA VAL A 114 6.24 5.62 8.29
C VAL A 114 5.89 6.18 6.90
N GLY A 115 5.52 5.33 5.94
CA GLY A 115 5.05 5.77 4.62
C GLY A 115 3.81 6.67 4.70
N LEU A 116 2.80 6.24 5.46
CA LEU A 116 1.56 7.00 5.66
C LEU A 116 1.80 8.34 6.38
N GLN A 117 2.64 8.36 7.42
CA GLN A 117 3.02 9.59 8.12
C GLN A 117 3.71 10.59 7.18
N ARG A 118 4.51 10.10 6.23
CA ARG A 118 5.16 10.96 5.22
C ARG A 118 4.13 11.51 4.24
N MET A 119 3.12 10.73 3.85
CA MET A 119 2.01 11.22 3.02
C MET A 119 1.24 12.34 3.74
N GLU A 120 0.91 12.18 5.03
CA GLU A 120 0.23 13.21 5.81
C GLU A 120 1.02 14.52 5.88
N ARG A 121 2.36 14.43 5.89
CA ARG A 121 3.23 15.61 5.89
C ARG A 121 3.12 16.42 4.59
N ILE A 122 2.83 15.78 3.45
CA ILE A 122 2.69 16.47 2.15
C ILE A 122 1.65 17.58 2.25
N ALA A 123 0.47 17.30 2.83
CA ALA A 123 -0.60 18.29 2.97
C ALA A 123 -0.16 19.55 3.72
N SER A 124 0.71 19.42 4.72
CA SER A 124 1.24 20.55 5.50
C SER A 124 2.31 21.36 4.77
N LEU A 125 2.92 20.78 3.73
CA LEU A 125 3.98 21.40 2.94
C LEU A 125 3.46 22.10 1.68
N LEU A 126 2.21 21.84 1.28
CA LEU A 126 1.61 22.48 0.11
C LEU A 126 1.61 24.00 0.29
N PRO A 127 2.08 24.77 -0.70
CA PRO A 127 2.04 26.21 -0.63
C PRO A 127 0.59 26.70 -0.51
N ARG A 128 0.43 27.85 0.14
CA ARG A 128 -0.87 28.53 0.19
C ARG A 128 -1.15 29.16 -1.18
N VAL A 129 -2.43 29.41 -1.43
CA VAL A 129 -2.86 30.17 -2.60
C VAL A 129 -2.13 31.52 -2.63
N PRO A 130 -1.39 31.84 -3.71
CA PRO A 130 -0.65 33.09 -3.80
C PRO A 130 -1.59 34.28 -3.98
N ALA A 131 -1.30 35.39 -3.29
CA ALA A 131 -2.07 36.63 -3.40
C ALA A 131 -1.66 37.47 -4.63
N ASP A 132 -0.40 37.36 -5.04
CA ASP A 132 0.22 38.12 -6.13
C ASP A 132 1.35 37.32 -6.81
N HIS A 133 1.92 37.89 -7.87
CA HIS A 133 3.02 37.29 -8.63
C HIS A 133 4.26 36.98 -7.79
N HIS A 134 4.60 37.85 -6.84
CA HIS A 134 5.77 37.65 -5.99
C HIS A 134 5.55 36.50 -5.01
N ALA A 135 4.36 36.40 -4.41
CA ALA A 135 3.95 35.27 -3.60
C ALA A 135 3.91 33.97 -4.40
N ALA A 136 3.48 34.00 -5.67
CA ALA A 136 3.51 32.84 -6.55
C ALA A 136 4.94 32.37 -6.84
N HIS A 137 5.87 33.31 -7.09
CA HIS A 137 7.28 32.98 -7.29
C HIS A 137 7.90 32.32 -6.06
N GLN A 138 7.66 32.89 -4.87
CA GLN A 138 8.12 32.30 -3.61
C GLN A 138 7.50 30.92 -3.34
N ALA A 139 6.21 30.74 -3.69
CA ALA A 139 5.54 29.44 -3.56
C ALA A 139 6.14 28.38 -4.50
N ALA A 140 6.52 28.77 -5.72
CA ALA A 140 7.17 27.90 -6.68
C ALA A 140 8.58 27.48 -6.22
N GLU A 141 9.37 28.40 -5.63
CA GLU A 141 10.67 28.06 -5.05
C GLU A 141 10.55 27.12 -3.84
N ASN A 142 9.49 27.29 -3.05
CA ASN A 142 9.19 26.47 -1.87
C ASN A 142 8.55 25.11 -2.21
N PHE A 143 8.54 24.67 -3.47
CA PHE A 143 7.94 23.40 -3.87
C PHE A 143 8.87 22.19 -3.68
N ALA A 144 10.19 22.40 -3.61
CA ALA A 144 11.18 21.33 -3.45
C ALA A 144 10.97 20.44 -2.19
N PRO A 145 10.57 20.98 -1.01
CA PRO A 145 10.18 20.15 0.14
C PRO A 145 8.99 19.23 -0.11
N VAL A 146 8.01 19.65 -0.92
CA VAL A 146 6.82 18.84 -1.27
C VAL A 146 7.26 17.63 -2.10
N GLN A 147 8.04 17.87 -3.15
CA GLN A 147 8.58 16.81 -4.02
C GLN A 147 9.45 15.82 -3.25
N ARG A 148 10.32 16.31 -2.34
CA ARG A 148 11.13 15.45 -1.47
C ARG A 148 10.25 14.56 -0.58
N SER A 149 9.19 15.11 0.01
CA SER A 149 8.27 14.34 0.87
C SER A 149 7.51 13.28 0.08
N LEU A 150 7.14 13.56 -1.17
CA LEU A 150 6.54 12.60 -2.10
C LEU A 150 7.48 11.43 -2.41
N GLU A 151 8.72 11.73 -2.77
CA GLU A 151 9.74 10.71 -3.06
C GLU A 151 10.03 9.83 -1.85
N GLU A 152 10.17 10.45 -0.66
CA GLU A 152 10.34 9.72 0.60
C GLU A 152 9.14 8.81 0.90
N ALA A 153 7.91 9.31 0.73
CA ALA A 153 6.71 8.51 0.95
C ALA A 153 6.63 7.32 -0.02
N ARG A 154 6.94 7.55 -1.31
CA ARG A 154 6.94 6.52 -2.36
C ARG A 154 7.95 5.43 -2.05
N SER A 155 9.20 5.82 -1.79
CA SER A 155 10.28 4.89 -1.46
C SER A 155 9.93 4.00 -0.25
N ARG A 156 9.29 4.57 0.78
CA ARG A 156 8.87 3.83 1.99
C ARG A 156 7.72 2.86 1.72
N LEU A 157 6.74 3.27 0.94
CA LEU A 157 5.62 2.38 0.56
C LEU A 157 6.07 1.26 -0.36
N GLU A 158 7.04 1.50 -1.24
CA GLU A 158 7.64 0.45 -2.08
C GLU A 158 8.47 -0.55 -1.26
N GLU A 159 9.20 -0.08 -0.27
CA GLU A 159 9.90 -0.93 0.71
C GLU A 159 8.90 -1.80 1.49
N ALA A 160 7.82 -1.18 2.00
CA ALA A 160 6.75 -1.89 2.70
C ALA A 160 6.07 -2.94 1.80
N HIS A 161 5.75 -2.58 0.55
CA HIS A 161 5.14 -3.49 -0.41
C HIS A 161 6.03 -4.70 -0.70
N ARG A 162 7.33 -4.48 -1.00
CA ARG A 162 8.29 -5.58 -1.20
C ARG A 162 8.42 -6.48 0.03
N SER A 163 8.40 -5.89 1.23
CA SER A 163 8.42 -6.66 2.48
C SER A 163 7.17 -7.54 2.62
N VAL A 164 5.97 -6.99 2.37
CA VAL A 164 4.72 -7.77 2.45
C VAL A 164 4.69 -8.88 1.39
N GLU A 165 5.16 -8.61 0.17
CA GLU A 165 5.27 -9.64 -0.87
C GLU A 165 6.24 -10.76 -0.49
N ALA A 166 7.39 -10.43 0.09
CA ALA A 166 8.35 -11.42 0.56
C ALA A 166 7.77 -12.29 1.68
N GLN A 167 7.10 -11.66 2.66
CA GLN A 167 6.44 -12.39 3.76
C GLN A 167 5.31 -13.29 3.24
N LEU A 168 4.57 -12.85 2.23
CA LEU A 168 3.51 -13.64 1.61
C LEU A 168 4.08 -14.84 0.86
N ALA A 169 5.17 -14.66 0.09
CA ALA A 169 5.87 -15.76 -0.57
C ALA A 169 6.39 -16.80 0.44
N MET A 170 6.99 -16.34 1.54
CA MET A 170 7.43 -17.22 2.63
C MET A 170 6.27 -17.96 3.29
N ALA A 171 5.12 -17.30 3.49
CA ALA A 171 3.93 -17.95 4.06
C ALA A 171 3.38 -19.05 3.13
N LEU A 172 3.41 -18.81 1.81
CA LEU A 172 3.00 -19.81 0.82
C LEU A 172 3.97 -21.00 0.77
N GLU A 173 5.27 -20.77 0.84
CA GLU A 173 6.28 -21.84 0.88
C GLU A 173 6.12 -22.70 2.14
N ARG A 174 5.97 -22.06 3.32
CA ARG A 174 5.73 -22.77 4.59
C ARG A 174 4.45 -23.59 4.58
N MET A 175 3.41 -23.09 3.90
CA MET A 175 2.15 -23.81 3.73
C MET A 175 2.35 -25.04 2.83
N ASP A 176 3.13 -24.93 1.76
CA ASP A 176 3.45 -26.07 0.88
C ASP A 176 4.28 -27.12 1.64
N ASP A 177 5.25 -26.71 2.46
CA ASP A 177 6.06 -27.59 3.32
C ASP A 177 5.23 -28.31 4.39
N GLU A 178 4.38 -27.59 5.13
CA GLU A 178 3.51 -28.18 6.16
C GLU A 178 2.45 -29.09 5.54
N SER A 179 1.94 -28.75 4.34
CA SER A 179 1.03 -29.63 3.58
C SER A 179 1.74 -30.92 3.13
N ALA A 180 3.03 -30.86 2.79
CA ALA A 180 3.84 -32.03 2.47
C ALA A 180 4.13 -32.88 3.73
N ALA A 181 4.42 -32.25 4.86
CA ALA A 181 4.64 -32.91 6.14
C ALA A 181 3.38 -33.65 6.63
N LEU A 182 2.20 -33.05 6.47
CA LEU A 182 0.90 -33.68 6.74
C LEU A 182 0.57 -34.79 5.74
N GLY A 183 0.99 -34.68 4.49
CA GLY A 183 0.83 -35.73 3.48
C GLY A 183 1.60 -37.03 3.79
N ALA A 184 2.58 -36.99 4.69
CA ALA A 184 3.25 -38.19 5.21
C ALA A 184 2.43 -38.90 6.31
N MET A 185 1.33 -38.30 6.78
CA MET A 185 0.37 -38.89 7.71
C MET A 185 -0.85 -39.40 6.93
N GLU A 186 -1.04 -40.72 6.92
CA GLU A 186 -1.97 -41.46 6.04
C GLU A 186 -3.48 -41.13 6.24
N ASP A 187 -3.86 -40.53 7.38
CA ASP A 187 -5.26 -40.26 7.76
C ASP A 187 -5.73 -38.81 7.51
N THR A 188 -4.94 -38.01 6.78
CA THR A 188 -5.10 -36.54 6.71
C THR A 188 -5.53 -35.99 5.33
N ASP A 189 -5.91 -36.85 4.37
CA ASP A 189 -6.19 -36.45 2.98
C ASP A 189 -7.28 -35.37 2.82
N VAL A 190 -8.33 -35.38 3.64
CA VAL A 190 -9.40 -34.35 3.60
C VAL A 190 -8.87 -32.99 4.07
N LEU A 191 -7.97 -32.98 5.06
CA LEU A 191 -7.37 -31.76 5.59
C LEU A 191 -6.35 -31.18 4.61
N LYS A 192 -5.61 -32.04 3.90
CA LYS A 192 -4.72 -31.65 2.80
C LYS A 192 -5.49 -30.95 1.68
N GLU A 193 -6.63 -31.50 1.27
CA GLU A 193 -7.43 -30.91 0.19
C GLU A 193 -8.09 -29.60 0.64
N ALA A 194 -8.52 -29.49 1.91
CA ALA A 194 -9.03 -28.24 2.48
C ALA A 194 -7.94 -27.14 2.51
N ALA A 195 -6.72 -27.46 2.95
CA ALA A 195 -5.60 -26.53 2.94
C ALA A 195 -5.21 -26.11 1.52
N ARG A 196 -5.18 -27.05 0.57
CA ARG A 196 -4.90 -26.79 -0.85
C ARG A 196 -5.95 -25.91 -1.50
N LEU A 197 -7.23 -26.10 -1.19
CA LEU A 197 -8.31 -25.25 -1.69
C LEU A 197 -8.21 -23.82 -1.13
N GLN A 198 -7.90 -23.65 0.16
CA GLN A 198 -7.72 -22.33 0.75
C GLN A 198 -6.48 -21.61 0.21
N ALA A 199 -5.37 -22.33 0.06
CA ALA A 199 -4.17 -21.86 -0.63
C ALA A 199 -4.49 -21.34 -2.03
N LEU A 200 -5.25 -22.12 -2.80
CA LEU A 200 -5.67 -21.78 -4.15
C LEU A 200 -6.60 -20.55 -4.14
N GLN A 201 -7.52 -20.44 -3.18
CA GLN A 201 -8.40 -19.29 -3.03
C GLN A 201 -7.60 -18.01 -2.73
N ILE A 202 -6.61 -18.06 -1.84
CA ILE A 202 -5.72 -16.92 -1.56
C ILE A 202 -4.96 -16.52 -2.83
N ARG A 203 -4.38 -17.49 -3.56
CA ARG A 203 -3.70 -17.24 -4.85
C ARG A 203 -4.65 -16.63 -5.89
N GLN A 204 -5.90 -17.10 -5.99
CA GLN A 204 -6.90 -16.55 -6.89
C GLN A 204 -7.33 -15.13 -6.51
N GLN A 205 -7.52 -14.84 -5.21
CA GLN A 205 -7.83 -13.50 -4.72
C GLN A 205 -6.69 -12.51 -5.02
N LEU A 206 -5.44 -12.95 -4.89
CA LEU A 206 -4.25 -12.17 -5.28
C LEU A 206 -4.17 -11.93 -6.78
N ALA A 207 -4.37 -12.98 -7.59
CA ALA A 207 -4.38 -12.86 -9.05
C ALA A 207 -5.50 -11.92 -9.54
N GLY A 208 -6.68 -12.01 -8.95
CA GLY A 208 -7.80 -11.11 -9.23
C GLY A 208 -7.49 -9.65 -8.89
N HIS A 209 -6.85 -9.37 -7.75
CA HIS A 209 -6.42 -8.02 -7.40
C HIS A 209 -5.35 -7.46 -8.34
N ALA A 210 -4.36 -8.27 -8.70
CA ALA A 210 -3.32 -7.86 -9.66
C ALA A 210 -3.93 -7.47 -11.02
N ILE A 211 -4.93 -8.23 -11.50
CA ILE A 211 -5.67 -7.91 -12.72
C ILE A 211 -6.51 -6.63 -12.54
N GLY A 212 -7.19 -6.48 -11.40
CA GLY A 212 -8.03 -5.31 -11.10
C GLY A 212 -7.24 -3.99 -11.06
N LEU A 213 -6.06 -3.99 -10.44
CA LEU A 213 -5.15 -2.83 -10.43
C LEU A 213 -4.63 -2.50 -11.83
N GLY A 214 -4.26 -3.52 -12.62
CA GLY A 214 -3.86 -3.33 -14.01
C GLY A 214 -4.95 -2.70 -14.89
N ALA A 215 -6.23 -2.87 -14.52
CA ALA A 215 -7.37 -2.27 -15.22
C ALA A 215 -7.78 -0.87 -14.68
N LEU A 216 -7.41 -0.52 -13.44
CA LEU A 216 -7.68 0.79 -12.85
C LEU A 216 -6.70 1.87 -13.33
N VAL A 217 -5.43 1.52 -13.54
CA VAL A 217 -4.40 2.46 -14.04
C VAL A 217 -4.80 3.12 -15.38
N PRO A 218 -5.30 2.39 -16.40
CA PRO A 218 -5.79 3.01 -17.63
C PRO A 218 -7.06 3.84 -17.44
N ARG A 219 -7.89 3.53 -16.43
CA ARG A 219 -9.21 4.15 -16.25
C ARG A 219 -9.09 5.52 -15.61
N CYS A 220 -8.22 5.67 -14.61
CA CYS A 220 -7.86 6.99 -14.09
C CYS A 220 -7.23 7.88 -15.17
N LEU A 221 -6.38 7.31 -16.04
CA LEU A 221 -5.81 8.03 -17.20
C LEU A 221 -6.86 8.40 -18.27
N GLN A 222 -7.92 7.59 -18.45
CA GLN A 222 -9.01 7.91 -19.37
C GLN A 222 -9.95 8.98 -18.83
N ASP A 223 -10.28 8.90 -17.55
CA ASP A 223 -11.17 9.88 -16.88
C ASP A 223 -10.50 11.26 -16.81
N LEU A 224 -9.17 11.31 -16.64
CA LEU A 224 -8.38 12.56 -16.72
C LEU A 224 -8.26 13.14 -18.14
N ARG A 225 -8.54 12.36 -19.20
CA ARG A 225 -8.49 12.82 -20.60
C ARG A 225 -9.85 13.31 -21.11
N GLN A 226 -10.89 13.25 -20.28
CA GLN A 226 -12.27 13.62 -20.63
C GLN A 226 -12.77 14.90 -19.95
N PHE A 227 -11.91 15.58 -19.20
CA PHE A 227 -12.11 16.95 -18.69
C PHE A 227 -11.06 17.88 -19.28
#